data_AF-A0A9X1HZN5-F1
#
_entry.id   AF-A0A9X1HZN5-F1
#
_cell.length_a   1.000
_cell.length_b   1.000
_cell.length_c   1.000
_cell.angle_alpha   90.00
_cell.angle_beta   90.00
_cell.angle_gamma   90.00
#
_symmetry.space_group_name_H-M   'P 1'
#
loop_
_entity.id
_entity.type
_entity.pdbx_description
1 polymer ?
#
loop_
_entity_poly.entity_id
_entity_poly.type
_entity_poly.pdbx_seq_one_letter_code
_entity_poly.pdbx_strand_id
1 'polypeptide(L)'
;MGYMGFGMQKWIYNRNPRKKLFEKRRFHGLVNINNNFKEFLPKRKVDESSQNKIILYLIVFVGLFFTTTSISNFIDYSKKFEEYKMKQKENNNTKAFNFLIKSGKENLSNNKLQEAYYDFKLAEEIFPNHLTVQNLKNETFYMLCENENY
;
A
#
# COMPACT_ATOMS: atom_id res chain seq x y z
N MET A 1 -2.54 11.08 -24.87
CA MET A 1 -3.20 9.77 -24.67
C MET A 1 -3.79 9.73 -23.28
N GLY A 2 -5.11 9.56 -23.17
CA GLY A 2 -5.83 9.58 -21.91
C GLY A 2 -7.34 9.43 -22.12
N TYR A 3 -7.76 8.31 -22.71
CA TYR A 3 -9.16 7.90 -22.76
C TYR A 3 -9.53 7.33 -21.39
N MET A 4 -9.95 8.22 -20.48
CA MET A 4 -10.65 7.82 -19.26
C MET A 4 -12.09 8.34 -19.34
N GLY A 5 -13.05 7.40 -19.46
CA GLY A 5 -14.31 7.53 -18.71
C GLY A 5 -15.50 8.21 -19.39
N PHE A 6 -15.74 8.01 -20.69
CA PHE A 6 -17.00 8.43 -21.35
C PHE A 6 -18.29 7.81 -20.75
N GLY A 7 -18.19 6.84 -19.84
CA GLY A 7 -19.35 6.24 -19.17
C GLY A 7 -19.88 7.00 -17.94
N MET A 8 -19.02 7.73 -17.22
CA MET A 8 -19.38 8.25 -15.88
C MET A 8 -20.04 9.64 -15.93
N GLN A 9 -19.75 10.44 -16.95
CA GLN A 9 -20.32 11.78 -17.14
C GLN A 9 -21.83 11.73 -17.43
N LYS A 10 -22.33 10.71 -18.14
CA LYS A 10 -23.75 10.59 -18.49
C LYS A 10 -24.67 10.40 -17.27
N TRP A 11 -24.17 9.78 -16.19
CA TRP A 11 -24.93 9.60 -14.95
C TRP A 11 -25.09 10.92 -14.17
N ILE A 12 -24.05 11.77 -14.17
CA ILE A 12 -24.03 13.06 -13.46
C ILE A 12 -25.06 14.03 -14.08
N TYR A 13 -25.17 14.08 -15.41
CA TYR A 13 -26.12 14.97 -16.08
C TYR A 13 -27.58 14.47 -16.09
N ASN A 14 -27.83 13.17 -15.86
CA ASN A 14 -29.19 12.63 -15.78
C ASN A 14 -29.87 12.85 -14.41
N ARG A 15 -29.11 13.22 -13.37
CA ARG A 15 -29.66 13.77 -12.13
C ARG A 15 -29.87 15.26 -12.32
N ASN A 16 -31.04 15.65 -12.80
CA ASN A 16 -31.46 17.06 -12.88
C ASN A 16 -32.30 17.42 -11.63
N PRO A 17 -31.71 17.79 -10.47
CA PRO A 17 -32.44 18.00 -9.22
C PRO A 17 -33.38 19.20 -9.25
N ARG A 18 -33.21 20.13 -10.22
CA ARG A 18 -33.97 21.38 -10.24
C ARG A 18 -35.37 21.29 -10.88
N LYS A 19 -35.69 20.23 -11.63
CA LYS A 19 -36.99 20.14 -12.34
C LYS A 19 -38.15 19.57 -11.52
N LYS A 20 -37.90 18.89 -10.38
CA LYS A 20 -38.97 18.20 -9.62
C LYS A 20 -39.43 18.90 -8.34
N LEU A 21 -38.79 20.00 -7.95
CA LEU A 21 -39.10 20.67 -6.67
C LEU A 21 -40.21 21.73 -6.78
N PHE A 22 -40.62 22.11 -7.99
CA PHE A 22 -41.64 23.15 -8.21
C PHE A 22 -42.73 22.73 -9.20
N GLU A 23 -43.04 21.43 -9.28
CA GLU A 23 -44.22 21.00 -10.01
C GLU A 23 -45.45 21.21 -9.11
N LYS A 24 -46.14 22.33 -9.34
CA LYS A 24 -47.37 22.73 -8.64
C LYS A 24 -48.47 21.72 -8.98
N ARG A 25 -48.55 20.62 -8.22
CA ARG A 25 -49.63 19.62 -8.37
C ARG A 25 -50.96 20.30 -8.03
N ARG A 26 -51.87 20.38 -9.00
CA ARG A 26 -53.27 20.73 -8.74
C ARG A 26 -53.86 19.64 -7.86
N PHE A 27 -54.23 20.00 -6.63
CA PHE A 27 -55.00 19.14 -5.74
C PHE A 27 -56.38 18.94 -6.38
N HIS A 28 -56.62 17.77 -6.98
CA HIS A 28 -57.97 17.30 -7.23
C HIS A 28 -58.47 16.61 -5.97
N GLY A 29 -59.67 17.03 -5.55
CA GLY A 29 -60.26 16.75 -4.25
C GLY A 29 -60.53 15.28 -3.94
N LEU A 30 -60.90 15.09 -2.68
CA LEU A 30 -61.53 13.94 -2.05
C LEU A 30 -62.14 12.93 -3.04
N VAL A 31 -61.48 11.77 -3.19
CA VAL A 31 -62.08 10.59 -3.81
C VAL A 31 -62.07 9.44 -2.80
N ASN A 32 -63.29 9.05 -2.44
CA ASN A 32 -63.77 7.90 -1.69
C ASN A 32 -62.76 6.81 -1.33
N ILE A 33 -62.67 6.57 -0.03
CA ILE A 33 -62.22 5.32 0.59
C ILE A 33 -63.21 4.24 0.16
N ASN A 34 -62.85 3.44 -0.86
CA ASN A 34 -63.57 2.21 -1.16
C ASN A 34 -62.72 1.02 -0.73
N ASN A 35 -63.24 0.36 0.30
CA ASN A 35 -62.85 -0.90 0.89
C ASN A 35 -62.45 -1.94 -0.16
N ASN A 36 -61.15 -2.25 -0.25
CA ASN A 36 -60.66 -3.50 -0.81
C ASN A 36 -59.31 -3.82 -0.15
N PHE A 37 -59.36 -4.25 1.11
CA PHE A 37 -58.29 -5.06 1.69
C PHE A 37 -58.24 -6.38 0.93
N LYS A 38 -57.60 -6.38 -0.25
CA LYS A 38 -57.11 -7.61 -0.84
C LYS A 38 -56.02 -8.11 0.08
N GLU A 39 -56.34 -9.16 0.82
CA GLU A 39 -55.43 -10.01 1.56
C GLU A 39 -54.10 -10.12 0.80
N PHE A 40 -53.03 -9.59 1.39
CA PHE A 40 -51.68 -9.91 0.96
C PHE A 40 -51.35 -11.33 1.40
N LEU A 41 -52.00 -12.32 0.78
CA LEU A 41 -51.49 -13.68 0.81
C LEU A 41 -50.11 -13.63 0.13
N PRO A 42 -49.03 -14.04 0.81
CA PRO A 42 -47.72 -14.06 0.19
C PRO A 42 -47.80 -14.99 -1.03
N LYS A 43 -47.62 -14.42 -2.22
CA LYS A 43 -47.53 -15.21 -3.46
C LYS A 43 -46.42 -16.23 -3.26
N ARG A 44 -46.79 -17.51 -3.36
CA ARG A 44 -45.89 -18.67 -3.34
C ARG A 44 -44.67 -18.36 -4.23
N LYS A 45 -43.48 -18.37 -3.65
CA LYS A 45 -42.22 -18.19 -4.40
C LYS A 45 -42.20 -19.26 -5.49
N VAL A 46 -42.06 -18.81 -6.74
CA VAL A 46 -41.78 -19.69 -7.87
C VAL A 46 -40.48 -20.40 -7.54
N ASP A 47 -40.49 -21.73 -7.53
CA ASP A 47 -39.29 -22.54 -7.30
C ASP A 47 -38.19 -22.05 -8.25
N GLU A 48 -37.11 -21.50 -7.69
CA GLU A 48 -35.92 -21.15 -8.45
C GLU A 48 -35.46 -22.40 -9.19
N SER A 49 -35.51 -22.33 -10.53
CA SER A 49 -35.14 -23.45 -11.38
C SER A 49 -33.72 -23.90 -11.03
N SER A 50 -33.53 -25.23 -10.96
CA SER A 50 -32.22 -25.86 -10.72
C SER A 50 -31.12 -25.31 -11.63
N GLN A 51 -31.50 -24.79 -12.80
CA GLN A 51 -30.64 -24.13 -13.78
C GLN A 51 -29.91 -22.89 -13.21
N ASN A 52 -30.56 -22.07 -12.38
CA ASN A 52 -29.92 -20.89 -11.79
C ASN A 52 -28.82 -21.28 -10.78
N LYS A 53 -29.02 -22.39 -10.06
CA LYS A 53 -28.01 -22.94 -9.14
C LYS A 53 -26.81 -23.49 -9.90
N ILE A 54 -27.04 -24.20 -11.01
CA ILE A 54 -25.96 -24.74 -11.86
C ILE A 54 -25.11 -23.61 -12.46
N ILE A 55 -25.74 -22.55 -12.96
CA ILE A 55 -25.03 -21.37 -13.50
C ILE A 55 -24.17 -20.71 -12.42
N LEU A 56 -24.70 -20.58 -11.19
CA LEU A 56 -23.95 -20.02 -10.07
C LEU A 56 -22.73 -20.86 -9.69
N TYR A 57 -22.86 -22.20 -9.66
CA TYR A 57 -21.72 -23.09 -9.42
C TYR A 57 -20.66 -23.00 -10.52
N LEU A 58 -21.06 -22.86 -11.80
CA LEU A 58 -20.13 -22.69 -12.91
C LEU A 58 -19.31 -21.40 -12.78
N ILE A 59 -19.93 -20.28 -12.41
CA ILE A 59 -19.22 -19.01 -12.22
C ILE A 59 -18.19 -19.12 -11.08
N VAL A 60 -18.57 -19.76 -9.97
CA VAL A 60 -17.66 -19.98 -8.84
C VAL A 60 -16.48 -20.88 -9.25
N PHE A 61 -16.74 -21.96 -10.00
CA PHE A 61 -15.71 -22.90 -10.44
C PHE A 61 -14.70 -22.24 -11.39
N VAL A 62 -15.19 -21.44 -12.33
CA VAL A 62 -14.35 -20.65 -13.24
C VAL A 62 -13.52 -19.64 -12.45
N GLY A 63 -14.12 -18.95 -11.47
CA GLY A 63 -13.40 -18.04 -10.58
C GLY A 63 -12.25 -18.73 -9.83
N LEU A 64 -12.50 -19.90 -9.25
CA LEU A 64 -11.48 -20.67 -8.56
C LEU A 64 -10.32 -21.08 -9.49
N PHE A 65 -10.63 -21.53 -10.71
CA PHE A 65 -9.61 -21.93 -11.68
C PHE A 65 -8.69 -20.77 -12.11
N PHE A 66 -9.23 -19.55 -12.28
CA PHE A 66 -8.41 -18.38 -12.59
C PHE A 66 -7.57 -17.89 -11.41
N THR A 67 -8.05 -18.08 -10.17
CA THR A 67 -7.27 -17.68 -8.99
C THR A 67 -6.02 -18.55 -8.79
N THR A 68 -6.09 -19.86 -9.04
CA THR A 68 -4.94 -20.76 -8.82
C THR A 68 -3.76 -20.47 -9.73
N THR A 69 -4.01 -20.16 -11.00
CA THR A 69 -2.96 -19.77 -11.97
C THR A 69 -2.38 -18.39 -11.69
N SER A 70 -3.19 -17.48 -11.12
CA SER A 70 -2.74 -16.13 -10.77
C SER A 70 -1.91 -16.11 -9.49
N ILE A 71 -2.19 -17.01 -8.55
CA ILE A 71 -1.47 -17.12 -7.27
C ILE A 71 0.01 -17.44 -7.48
N SER A 72 0.35 -18.37 -8.38
CA SER A 72 1.77 -18.71 -8.65
C SER A 72 2.55 -17.52 -9.19
N ASN A 73 1.97 -16.79 -10.15
CA ASN A 73 2.58 -15.61 -10.73
C ASN A 73 2.75 -14.47 -9.70
N PHE A 74 1.79 -14.32 -8.79
CA PHE A 74 1.88 -13.37 -7.69
C PHE A 74 2.99 -13.74 -6.69
N ILE A 75 3.13 -15.03 -6.36
CA ILE A 75 4.21 -15.51 -5.49
C ILE A 75 5.57 -15.19 -6.11
N ASP A 76 5.77 -15.49 -7.39
CA ASP A 76 7.04 -15.21 -8.06
C ASP A 76 7.34 -13.71 -8.16
N TYR A 77 6.33 -12.89 -8.43
CA TYR A 77 6.46 -11.44 -8.39
C TYR A 77 6.85 -10.95 -6.99
N SER A 78 6.18 -11.46 -5.94
CA SER A 78 6.44 -11.07 -4.55
C SER A 78 7.87 -11.41 -4.13
N LYS A 79 8.38 -12.59 -4.50
CA LYS A 79 9.77 -12.99 -4.27
C LYS A 79 10.77 -12.07 -4.97
N LYS A 80 10.55 -11.76 -6.24
CA LYS A 80 11.39 -10.82 -7.00
C LYS A 80 11.37 -9.42 -6.40
N PHE A 81 10.21 -8.98 -5.93
CA PHE A 81 10.06 -7.69 -5.29
C PHE A 81 10.81 -7.63 -3.95
N GLU A 82 10.73 -8.68 -3.14
CA GLU A 82 11.51 -8.79 -1.90
C GLU A 82 13.01 -8.83 -2.19
N GLU A 83 13.46 -9.59 -3.19
CA GLU A 83 14.87 -9.63 -3.60
C GLU A 83 15.36 -8.25 -4.03
N TYR A 84 14.57 -7.53 -4.84
CA TYR A 84 14.89 -6.15 -5.24
C TYR A 84 15.01 -5.22 -4.02
N LYS A 85 14.07 -5.31 -3.07
CA LYS A 85 14.08 -4.51 -1.84
C LYS A 85 15.30 -4.81 -0.97
N MET A 86 15.68 -6.09 -0.87
CA MET A 86 16.88 -6.50 -0.14
C MET A 86 18.15 -5.98 -0.80
N LYS A 87 18.30 -6.13 -2.12
CA LYS A 87 19.42 -5.56 -2.89
C LYS A 87 19.50 -4.04 -2.78
N GLN A 88 18.35 -3.36 -2.81
CA GLN A 88 18.31 -1.91 -2.65
C GLN A 88 18.74 -1.49 -1.24
N LYS A 89 18.27 -2.20 -0.21
CA LYS A 89 18.69 -1.97 1.18
C LYS A 89 20.18 -2.21 1.35
N GLU A 90 20.72 -3.29 0.80
CA GLU A 90 22.15 -3.60 0.82
C GLU A 90 22.97 -2.51 0.12
N ASN A 91 22.56 -2.09 -1.08
CA ASN A 91 23.22 -1.00 -1.81
C ASN A 91 23.20 0.31 -1.01
N ASN A 92 22.08 0.63 -0.37
CA ASN A 92 21.98 1.84 0.47
C ASN A 92 22.88 1.74 1.71
N ASN A 93 22.92 0.58 2.35
CA ASN A 93 23.82 0.31 3.49
C ASN A 93 25.29 0.45 3.08
N THR A 94 25.69 -0.14 1.95
CA THR A 94 27.06 -0.02 1.42
C THR A 94 27.42 1.42 1.09
N LYS A 95 26.50 2.19 0.50
CA LYS A 95 26.71 3.63 0.24
C LYS A 95 26.86 4.43 1.53
N ALA A 96 25.97 4.21 2.51
CA ALA A 96 26.01 4.88 3.80
C ALA A 96 27.31 4.56 4.56
N PHE A 97 27.70 3.28 4.58
CA PHE A 97 28.96 2.83 5.16
C PHE A 97 30.17 3.51 4.52
N ASN A 98 30.26 3.50 3.19
CA ASN A 98 31.38 4.13 2.48
C ASN A 98 31.44 5.63 2.72
N PHE A 99 30.27 6.28 2.78
CA PHE A 99 30.16 7.70 3.12
C PHE A 99 30.69 7.98 4.54
N LEU A 100 30.24 7.21 5.53
CA LEU A 100 30.66 7.35 6.93
C LEU A 100 32.16 7.09 7.10
N ILE A 101 32.70 6.07 6.45
CA ILE A 101 34.15 5.80 6.50
C ILE A 101 34.96 6.94 5.90
N LYS A 102 34.50 7.50 4.78
CA LYS A 102 35.16 8.65 4.16
C LYS A 102 35.08 9.88 5.07
N SER A 103 33.89 10.20 5.57
CA SER A 103 33.64 11.32 6.49
C SER A 103 34.49 11.20 7.76
N GLY A 104 34.50 10.02 8.40
CA GLY A 104 35.26 9.79 9.62
C GLY A 104 36.77 9.95 9.40
N LYS A 105 37.30 9.46 8.27
CA LYS A 105 38.72 9.68 7.91
C LYS A 105 39.04 11.15 7.66
N GLU A 106 38.15 11.88 7.01
CA GLU A 106 38.29 13.32 6.78
C GLU A 106 38.26 14.10 8.09
N ASN A 107 37.32 13.78 8.99
CA ASN A 107 37.24 14.35 10.33
C ASN A 107 38.50 14.06 11.15
N LEU A 108 39.01 12.83 11.10
CA LEU A 108 40.27 12.44 11.76
C LEU A 108 41.45 13.27 11.25
N SER A 109 41.58 13.44 9.92
CA SER A 109 42.63 14.27 9.32
C SER A 109 42.54 15.75 9.70
N ASN A 110 41.33 16.22 10.03
CA ASN A 110 41.05 17.59 10.48
C ASN A 110 41.12 17.75 12.01
N ASN A 111 41.63 16.74 12.73
CA ASN A 111 41.70 16.69 14.20
C ASN A 111 40.33 16.80 14.91
N LYS A 112 39.25 16.45 14.22
CA LYS A 112 37.86 16.39 14.73
C LYS A 112 37.57 14.98 15.24
N LEU A 113 38.21 14.62 16.35
CA LEU A 113 38.22 13.23 16.84
C LEU A 113 36.84 12.74 17.28
N GLN A 114 36.03 13.60 17.87
CA GLN A 114 34.72 13.22 18.39
C GLN A 114 33.75 12.88 17.24
N GLU A 115 33.74 13.70 16.19
CA GLU A 115 32.97 13.48 14.98
C GLU A 115 33.46 12.24 14.22
N ALA A 116 34.78 12.06 14.12
CA ALA A 116 35.35 10.87 13.52
C ALA A 116 34.93 9.58 14.24
N TYR A 117 34.96 9.59 15.58
CA TYR A 117 34.53 8.46 16.40
C TYR A 117 33.04 8.14 16.16
N TYR A 118 32.16 9.15 16.12
CA TYR A 118 30.74 8.92 15.84
C TYR A 118 30.51 8.38 14.43
N ASP A 119 31.22 8.88 13.43
CA ASP A 119 31.14 8.36 12.05
C ASP A 119 31.54 6.88 11.98
N PHE A 120 32.63 6.48 12.65
CA PHE A 120 33.06 5.09 12.69
C PHE A 120 32.12 4.20 13.51
N LYS A 121 31.57 4.70 14.62
CA LYS A 121 30.56 4.00 15.40
C LYS A 121 29.31 3.70 14.56
N LEU A 122 28.82 4.69 13.81
CA LEU A 122 27.68 4.49 12.91
C LEU A 122 28.01 3.51 11.77
N ALA A 123 29.23 3.55 11.23
CA ALA A 123 29.67 2.60 10.22
C ALA A 123 29.72 1.15 10.75
N GLU A 124 30.14 0.95 12.00
CA GLU A 124 30.14 -0.35 12.68
C GLU A 124 28.71 -0.88 12.87
N GLU A 125 27.75 -0.01 13.21
CA GLU A 125 26.34 -0.41 13.33
C GLU A 125 25.76 -0.95 12.00
N ILE A 126 26.25 -0.47 10.85
CA ILE A 126 25.84 -0.97 9.53
C ILE A 126 26.52 -2.31 9.20
N PHE A 127 27.84 -2.42 9.43
CA PHE A 127 28.62 -3.64 9.18
C PHE A 127 29.44 -4.03 10.43
N PRO A 128 28.84 -4.74 11.40
CA PRO A 128 29.44 -4.99 12.71
C PRO A 128 30.68 -5.88 12.65
N ASN A 129 30.85 -6.68 11.59
CA ASN A 129 31.99 -7.59 11.43
C ASN A 129 33.14 -7.00 10.61
N HIS A 130 33.06 -5.71 10.25
CA HIS A 130 34.09 -5.08 9.42
C HIS A 130 35.30 -4.63 10.26
N LEU A 131 36.34 -5.48 10.32
CA LEU A 131 37.52 -5.29 11.16
C LEU A 131 38.16 -3.89 11.05
N THR A 132 38.26 -3.35 9.84
CA THR A 132 38.88 -2.02 9.63
C THR A 132 38.14 -0.90 10.37
N VAL A 133 36.81 -0.98 10.47
CA VAL A 133 36.02 0.06 11.14
C VAL A 133 36.15 -0.05 12.65
N GLN A 134 36.16 -1.28 13.15
CA GLN A 134 36.40 -1.54 14.57
C GLN A 134 37.76 -0.99 15.00
N ASN A 135 38.80 -1.23 14.21
CA ASN A 135 40.14 -0.70 14.49
C ASN A 135 40.15 0.83 14.46
N LEU A 136 39.62 1.45 13.40
CA LEU A 136 39.55 2.92 13.29
C LEU A 136 38.80 3.55 14.45
N LYS A 137 37.65 2.99 14.84
CA LYS A 137 36.84 3.43 15.98
C LYS A 137 37.62 3.34 17.29
N ASN A 138 38.29 2.21 17.53
CA ASN A 138 39.06 2.00 18.76
C ASN A 138 40.28 2.93 18.82
N GLU A 139 41.00 3.09 17.71
CA GLU A 139 42.12 4.04 17.60
C GLU A 139 41.66 5.48 17.89
N THR A 140 40.55 5.93 17.29
CA THR A 140 40.01 7.26 17.59
C THR A 140 39.53 7.39 19.03
N PHE A 141 38.96 6.34 19.61
CA PHE A 141 38.57 6.33 21.02
C PHE A 141 39.77 6.52 21.95
N TYR A 142 40.89 5.82 21.69
CA TYR A 142 42.11 6.01 22.47
C TYR A 142 42.64 7.45 22.34
N MET A 143 42.67 8.02 21.14
CA MET A 143 43.09 9.41 20.92
C MET A 143 42.19 10.42 21.66
N LEU A 144 40.88 10.16 21.73
CA LEU A 144 39.95 11.00 22.49
C LEU A 144 40.27 10.97 23.98
N CYS A 145 40.51 9.78 24.55
CA CYS A 145 40.86 9.66 25.96
C CYS A 145 42.20 10.32 26.31
N GLU A 146 43.19 10.29 25.42
CA GLU A 146 44.46 11.00 25.65
C GLU A 146 44.28 12.52 25.62
N ASN A 147 43.46 13.04 24.70
CA ASN A 147 43.20 14.48 24.61
C ASN A 147 42.39 15.06 25.78
N GLU A 148 41.52 14.28 26.42
CA GLU A 148 40.76 14.74 27.59
C GLU A 148 41.59 14.76 28.90
N ASN A 149 42.76 14.12 28.91
CA ASN A 149 43.63 14.03 30.08
C ASN A 149 44.74 15.10 30.14
N TYR A 150 44.70 16.10 29.25
CA TYR A 150 45.59 17.26 29.20
C TYR A 150 44.80 18.57 29.24
#